data_AF-A0A918FQG8-F1
#
_entry.id   AF-A0A918FQG8-F1
#
_cell.length_a   1.000
_cell.length_b   1.000
_cell.length_c   1.000
_cell.angle_alpha   90.00
_cell.angle_beta   90.00
_cell.angle_gamma   90.00
#
_symmetry.space_group_name_H-M   'P 1'
#
loop_
_entity.id
_entity.type
_entity.pdbx_description
1 polymer ?
#
loop_
_entity_poly.entity_id
_entity_poly.type
_entity_poly.pdbx_seq_one_letter_code
_entity_poly.pdbx_strand_id
1 'polypeptide(L)'
;MLRDVTAVRYVTPLRSGGSVPAVVEADDLGTYVVKFTGSAQGRKALVAEVIVGELARALGLRFPELVFVHFDPAIADGEPHQEVRDLHGASAGLNLGMDFLPGARDFTPDVAAAFPVDPLEAGRIVWLDALTVNVDRTVHSSNLMIWPTFGTAPPRLWLIDHGAALVFHHRWDGTAPERSYDFRHHALGSYAPDVRAADAELAGRVTPGLLREITAVVPDEWLAGEEGFASPDDVRRAYVDHLHARVRASAAWLPTDFPTREELAAEEAVRAARTRRGRPDWLKRVPDLHGRPAAEQDWSVHLG
;
A
#
# COMPACT_ATOMS: atom_id res chain seq x y z
N MET A 1 -14.75 15.19 1.09
CA MET A 1 -14.75 15.21 -0.39
C MET A 1 -13.31 15.42 -0.82
N LEU A 2 -12.79 14.59 -1.72
CA LEU A 2 -11.43 14.75 -2.24
C LEU A 2 -11.37 15.99 -3.12
N ARG A 3 -10.18 16.59 -3.22
CA ARG A 3 -9.97 17.75 -4.09
C ARG A 3 -9.76 17.29 -5.53
N ASP A 4 -10.29 18.07 -6.46
CA ASP A 4 -9.99 17.95 -7.89
C ASP A 4 -8.76 18.78 -8.25
N VAL A 5 -7.83 18.17 -8.98
CA VAL A 5 -6.63 18.82 -9.51
C VAL A 5 -6.41 18.42 -10.96
N THR A 6 -5.76 19.27 -11.74
CA THR A 6 -5.38 18.97 -13.13
C THR A 6 -3.91 18.61 -13.18
N ALA A 7 -3.56 17.45 -13.75
CA ALA A 7 -2.16 17.11 -13.98
C ALA A 7 -1.56 18.06 -15.03
N VAL A 8 -0.47 18.74 -14.67
CA VAL A 8 0.20 19.71 -15.55
C VAL A 8 1.54 19.21 -16.07
N ARG A 9 2.20 18.29 -15.36
CA ARG A 9 3.47 17.72 -15.79
C ARG A 9 3.62 16.27 -15.37
N TYR A 10 3.91 15.39 -16.33
CA TYR A 10 4.38 14.03 -16.06
C TYR A 10 5.86 14.08 -15.67
N VAL A 11 6.20 13.58 -14.47
CA VAL A 11 7.57 13.65 -13.94
C VAL A 11 8.33 12.36 -14.23
N THR A 12 7.83 11.23 -13.74
CA THR A 12 8.47 9.93 -13.93
C THR A 12 7.48 8.79 -13.66
N PRO A 13 7.57 7.67 -14.40
CA PRO A 13 6.90 6.44 -13.99
C PRO A 13 7.55 5.86 -12.73
N LEU A 14 6.74 5.26 -11.87
CA LEU A 14 7.16 4.40 -10.77
C LEU A 14 7.05 2.95 -11.23
N ARG A 15 8.21 2.31 -11.33
CA ARG A 15 8.33 0.95 -11.87
C ARG A 15 8.14 -0.07 -10.73
N SER A 16 6.91 -0.24 -10.27
CA SER A 16 6.54 -1.33 -9.35
C SER A 16 5.33 -2.10 -9.86
N GLY A 17 5.51 -3.39 -10.14
CA GLY A 17 4.41 -4.27 -10.53
C GLY A 17 3.72 -3.87 -11.84
N GLY A 18 2.52 -4.41 -12.05
CA GLY A 18 1.75 -4.23 -13.30
C GLY A 18 0.85 -2.99 -13.36
N SER A 19 0.84 -2.14 -12.32
CA SER A 19 -0.02 -0.95 -12.28
C SER A 19 0.66 0.33 -12.78
N VAL A 20 2.00 0.33 -12.87
CA VAL A 20 2.87 1.42 -13.37
C VAL A 20 2.34 2.82 -13.02
N PRO A 21 2.22 3.15 -11.71
CA PRO A 21 1.82 4.51 -11.31
C PRO A 21 2.88 5.53 -11.74
N ALA A 22 2.54 6.81 -11.69
CA ALA A 22 3.48 7.87 -12.07
C ALA A 22 3.46 9.05 -11.11
N VAL A 23 4.59 9.72 -10.97
CA VAL A 23 4.66 11.01 -10.28
C VAL A 23 4.26 12.11 -11.26
N VAL A 24 3.29 12.93 -10.88
CA VAL A 24 2.86 14.11 -11.63
C VAL A 24 2.88 15.34 -10.75
N GLU A 25 3.07 16.51 -11.35
CA GLU A 25 2.77 17.80 -10.73
C GLU A 25 1.39 18.27 -11.23
N ALA A 26 0.64 18.96 -10.37
CA ALA A 26 -0.69 19.46 -10.68
C ALA A 26 -0.79 21.00 -10.59
N ASP A 27 -1.93 21.53 -11.04
CA ASP A 27 -2.25 22.97 -11.08
C ASP A 27 -2.34 23.65 -9.71
N ASP A 28 -2.49 22.87 -8.64
CA ASP A 28 -2.47 23.33 -7.26
C ASP A 28 -1.06 23.42 -6.63
N LEU A 29 -0.01 23.24 -7.44
CA LEU A 29 1.40 23.18 -7.03
C LEU A 29 1.75 21.93 -6.21
N GLY A 30 0.86 20.95 -6.11
CA GLY A 30 1.08 19.65 -5.48
C GLY A 30 1.79 18.65 -6.39
N THR A 31 2.44 17.67 -5.76
CA THR A 31 3.05 16.52 -6.43
C THR A 31 2.36 15.26 -5.98
N TYR A 32 1.93 14.42 -6.91
CA TYR A 32 1.08 13.27 -6.64
C TYR A 32 1.62 12.01 -7.31
N VAL A 33 1.50 10.88 -6.61
CA VAL A 33 1.57 9.55 -7.22
C VAL A 33 0.19 9.22 -7.78
N VAL A 34 0.08 9.14 -9.10
CA VAL A 34 -1.16 8.83 -9.81
C VAL A 34 -1.27 7.34 -10.06
N LYS A 35 -2.39 6.77 -9.62
CA LYS A 35 -2.85 5.43 -10.00
C LYS A 35 -3.86 5.58 -11.14
N PHE A 36 -3.52 4.96 -12.26
CA PHE A 36 -4.26 5.10 -13.50
C PHE A 36 -5.48 4.17 -13.58
N THR A 37 -6.61 4.70 -14.06
CA THR A 37 -7.87 3.95 -14.26
C THR A 37 -7.76 2.85 -15.30
N GLY A 38 -6.92 3.03 -16.33
CA GLY A 38 -6.63 2.03 -17.35
C GLY A 38 -5.64 0.93 -16.93
N SER A 39 -5.18 0.93 -15.67
CA SER A 39 -4.25 -0.09 -15.19
C SER A 39 -4.88 -1.49 -15.13
N ALA A 40 -4.05 -2.53 -15.22
CA ALA A 40 -4.52 -3.92 -15.20
C ALA A 40 -5.22 -4.32 -13.88
N GLN A 41 -5.02 -3.57 -12.80
CA GLN A 41 -5.70 -3.78 -11.52
C GLN A 41 -7.17 -3.33 -11.58
N GLY A 42 -7.52 -2.44 -12.52
CA GLY A 42 -8.87 -1.97 -12.77
C GLY A 42 -9.44 -1.04 -11.70
N ARG A 43 -10.66 -0.56 -11.97
CA ARG A 43 -11.36 0.43 -11.14
C ARG A 43 -11.55 -0.01 -9.68
N LYS A 44 -11.74 -1.32 -9.42
CA LYS A 44 -11.90 -1.87 -8.06
C LYS A 44 -10.73 -1.57 -7.14
N ALA A 45 -9.49 -1.58 -7.66
CA ALA A 45 -8.32 -1.22 -6.86
C ALA A 45 -8.34 0.26 -6.44
N LEU A 46 -8.80 1.16 -7.32
CA LEU A 46 -8.97 2.59 -6.97
C LEU A 46 -10.09 2.78 -5.95
N VAL A 47 -11.19 2.03 -6.09
CA VAL A 47 -12.29 2.02 -5.09
C VAL A 47 -11.78 1.56 -3.73
N ALA A 48 -10.99 0.49 -3.67
CA ALA A 48 -10.37 0.01 -2.44
C ALA A 48 -9.41 1.04 -1.84
N GLU A 49 -8.59 1.69 -2.66
CA GLU A 49 -7.69 2.75 -2.22
C GLU A 49 -8.44 3.89 -1.53
N VAL A 50 -9.53 4.37 -2.14
CA VAL A 50 -10.35 5.46 -1.58
C VAL A 50 -11.02 5.01 -0.29
N ILE A 51 -11.72 3.87 -0.30
CA ILE A 51 -12.49 3.42 0.87
C ILE A 51 -11.57 3.14 2.06
N VAL A 52 -10.47 2.40 1.84
CA VAL A 52 -9.57 2.01 2.92
C VAL A 52 -8.69 3.18 3.35
N GLY A 53 -8.21 4.00 2.42
CA GLY A 53 -7.41 5.19 2.70
C GLY A 53 -8.15 6.23 3.54
N GLU A 54 -9.38 6.58 3.13
CA GLU A 54 -10.21 7.53 3.89
C GLU A 54 -10.68 6.95 5.22
N LEU A 55 -10.93 5.63 5.30
CA LEU A 55 -11.19 4.96 6.57
C LEU A 55 -9.97 5.03 7.51
N ALA A 56 -8.77 4.77 6.99
CA ALA A 56 -7.53 4.88 7.75
C ALA A 56 -7.37 6.28 8.34
N ARG A 57 -7.53 7.32 7.52
CA ARG A 57 -7.46 8.73 7.94
C ARG A 57 -8.51 9.06 9.00
N ALA A 58 -9.76 8.64 8.80
CA ALA A 58 -10.85 8.85 9.76
C ALA A 58 -10.61 8.13 11.11
N LEU A 59 -9.86 7.03 11.11
CA LEU A 59 -9.45 6.28 12.30
C LEU A 59 -8.16 6.81 12.96
N GLY A 60 -7.54 7.83 12.37
CA GLY A 60 -6.32 8.47 12.87
C GLY A 60 -5.02 7.77 12.46
N LEU A 61 -5.09 6.84 11.51
CA LEU A 61 -3.91 6.25 10.89
C LEU A 61 -3.34 7.20 9.83
N ARG A 62 -2.02 7.15 9.65
CA ARG A 62 -1.31 8.03 8.71
C ARG A 62 -1.36 7.41 7.33
N PHE A 63 -2.14 8.03 6.45
CA PHE A 63 -2.25 7.69 5.04
C PHE A 63 -2.19 9.01 4.26
N PRO A 64 -1.41 9.08 3.17
CA PRO A 64 -1.30 10.32 2.40
C PRO A 64 -2.66 10.81 1.93
N GLU A 65 -2.78 12.11 1.70
CA GLU A 65 -4.03 12.66 1.17
C GLU A 65 -4.30 12.10 -0.23
N LEU A 66 -5.57 11.81 -0.52
CA LEU A 66 -6.02 11.45 -1.86
C LEU A 66 -6.60 12.68 -2.57
N VAL A 67 -6.42 12.71 -3.89
CA VAL A 67 -7.00 13.72 -4.77
C VAL A 67 -7.54 13.05 -6.04
N PHE A 68 -8.49 13.71 -6.68
CA PHE A 68 -8.91 13.40 -8.03
C PHE A 68 -8.01 14.13 -9.03
N VAL A 69 -7.40 13.39 -9.94
CA VAL A 69 -6.46 13.92 -10.92
C VAL A 69 -7.06 13.81 -12.31
N HIS A 70 -7.33 14.95 -12.93
CA HIS A 70 -7.69 15.03 -14.34
C HIS A 70 -6.40 14.94 -15.18
N PHE A 71 -6.25 13.86 -15.93
CA PHE A 71 -5.04 13.52 -16.68
C PHE A 71 -5.29 13.61 -18.19
N ASP A 72 -4.48 14.44 -18.87
CA ASP A 72 -4.40 14.48 -20.33
C ASP A 72 -3.16 13.68 -20.78
N PRO A 73 -3.30 12.57 -21.54
CA PRO A 73 -2.17 11.78 -22.00
C PRO A 73 -1.08 12.57 -22.74
N ALA A 74 -1.43 13.72 -23.34
CA ALA A 74 -0.48 14.59 -24.04
C ALA A 74 0.69 15.05 -23.16
N ILE A 75 0.49 15.20 -21.84
CA ILE A 75 1.58 15.60 -20.92
C ILE A 75 2.63 14.50 -20.74
N ALA A 76 2.33 13.28 -21.17
CA ALA A 76 3.18 12.09 -21.06
C ALA A 76 3.60 11.52 -22.43
N ASP A 77 3.44 12.28 -23.53
CA ASP A 77 3.78 11.85 -24.91
C ASP A 77 5.24 11.41 -25.08
N GLY A 78 6.14 11.91 -24.22
CA GLY A 78 7.55 11.54 -24.20
C GLY A 78 7.87 10.16 -23.60
N GLU A 79 6.88 9.43 -23.09
CA GLU A 79 7.09 8.10 -22.49
C GLU A 79 7.64 7.09 -23.52
N PRO A 80 8.85 6.52 -23.32
CA PRO A 80 9.47 5.64 -24.30
C PRO A 80 8.79 4.26 -24.44
N HIS A 81 8.11 3.76 -23.40
CA HIS A 81 7.53 2.42 -23.40
C HIS A 81 6.10 2.40 -23.95
N GLN A 82 5.84 1.61 -25.00
CA GLN A 82 4.52 1.51 -25.65
C GLN A 82 3.42 1.09 -24.68
N GLU A 83 3.68 0.08 -23.84
CA GLU A 83 2.71 -0.42 -22.86
C GLU A 83 2.24 0.67 -21.88
N VAL A 84 3.15 1.59 -21.52
CA VAL A 84 2.85 2.72 -20.62
C VAL A 84 2.10 3.82 -21.37
N ARG A 85 2.42 4.07 -22.65
CA ARG A 85 1.61 4.97 -23.49
C ARG A 85 0.18 4.47 -23.69
N ASP A 86 0.02 3.17 -23.91
CA ASP A 86 -1.31 2.54 -24.04
C ASP A 86 -2.11 2.69 -22.74
N LEU A 87 -1.45 2.47 -21.59
CA LEU A 87 -2.01 2.75 -20.26
C LEU A 87 -2.45 4.22 -20.12
N HIS A 88 -1.57 5.17 -20.45
CA HIS A 88 -1.89 6.60 -20.38
C HIS A 88 -3.09 6.95 -21.27
N GLY A 89 -3.10 6.49 -22.52
CA GLY A 89 -4.20 6.71 -23.45
C GLY A 89 -5.54 6.15 -22.95
N ALA A 90 -5.51 4.96 -22.33
CA ALA A 90 -6.69 4.34 -21.71
C ALA A 90 -7.15 5.06 -20.42
N SER A 91 -6.32 5.94 -19.87
CA SER A 91 -6.53 6.62 -18.59
C SER A 91 -6.77 8.12 -18.74
N ALA A 92 -7.15 8.59 -19.94
CA ALA A 92 -7.54 9.98 -20.15
C ALA A 92 -8.74 10.37 -19.26
N GLY A 93 -8.67 11.53 -18.62
CA GLY A 93 -9.70 12.01 -17.71
C GLY A 93 -9.39 11.70 -16.24
N LEU A 94 -10.40 11.26 -15.49
CA LEU A 94 -10.33 11.17 -14.03
C LEU A 94 -9.50 9.97 -13.56
N ASN A 95 -8.54 10.22 -12.68
CA ASN A 95 -7.68 9.23 -12.03
C ASN A 95 -7.55 9.52 -10.52
N LEU A 96 -6.90 8.61 -9.80
CA LEU A 96 -6.64 8.79 -8.37
C LEU A 96 -5.20 9.25 -8.15
N GLY A 97 -5.02 10.41 -7.52
CA GLY A 97 -3.75 10.87 -7.00
C GLY A 97 -3.62 10.61 -5.51
N MET A 98 -2.40 10.31 -5.09
CA MET A 98 -1.99 10.22 -3.69
C MET A 98 -0.85 11.20 -3.46
N ASP A 99 -0.90 11.99 -2.38
CA ASP A 99 0.15 12.95 -2.04
C ASP A 99 1.52 12.27 -2.01
N PHE A 100 2.49 12.85 -2.74
CA PHE A 100 3.83 12.31 -2.82
C PHE A 100 4.62 12.74 -1.58
N LEU A 101 4.94 11.78 -0.71
CA LEU A 101 5.69 12.02 0.53
C LEU A 101 7.20 12.21 0.26
N PRO A 102 7.75 13.45 0.24
CA PRO A 102 9.12 13.65 -0.21
C PRO A 102 10.11 13.07 0.79
N GLY A 103 11.07 12.28 0.30
CA GLY A 103 12.09 11.63 1.13
C GLY A 103 11.58 10.41 1.92
N ALA A 104 10.32 10.00 1.73
CA ALA A 104 9.82 8.75 2.30
C ALA A 104 10.62 7.55 1.78
N ARG A 105 10.76 6.53 2.63
CA ARG A 105 11.48 5.29 2.31
C ARG A 105 10.59 4.10 2.61
N ASP A 106 10.67 3.07 1.78
CA ASP A 106 9.93 1.83 1.99
C ASP A 106 10.29 1.19 3.33
N PHE A 107 9.28 0.67 4.00
CA PHE A 107 9.45 -0.11 5.21
C PHE A 107 9.80 -1.56 4.85
N THR A 108 11.07 -1.77 4.52
CA THR A 108 11.63 -3.10 4.18
C THR A 108 11.96 -3.91 5.44
N PRO A 109 12.22 -5.23 5.34
CA PRO A 109 12.66 -6.05 6.47
C PRO A 109 13.90 -5.49 7.20
N ASP A 110 14.89 -4.99 6.45
CA ASP A 110 16.10 -4.39 7.02
C ASP A 110 15.79 -3.12 7.83
N VAL A 111 14.83 -2.32 7.35
CA VAL A 111 14.36 -1.12 8.04
C VAL A 111 13.57 -1.51 9.30
N ALA A 112 12.70 -2.52 9.20
CA ALA A 112 11.91 -3.03 10.32
C ALA A 112 12.80 -3.53 11.47
N ALA A 113 13.97 -4.10 11.18
CA ALA A 113 14.90 -4.56 12.21
C ALA A 113 15.40 -3.44 13.15
N ALA A 114 15.42 -2.19 12.68
CA ALA A 114 15.94 -1.04 13.42
C ALA A 114 14.88 0.01 13.79
N PHE A 115 13.72 0.02 13.11
CA PHE A 115 12.68 1.01 13.31
C PHE A 115 11.68 0.55 14.39
N PRO A 116 11.54 1.27 15.52
CA PRO A 116 10.59 0.92 16.55
C PRO A 116 9.16 1.25 16.11
N VAL A 117 8.25 0.29 16.25
CA VAL A 117 6.81 0.50 16.13
C VAL A 117 6.17 0.09 17.45
N ASP A 118 5.32 0.96 17.99
CA ASP A 118 4.59 0.69 19.21
C ASP A 118 3.58 -0.46 19.00
N PRO A 119 3.41 -1.40 19.95
CA PRO A 119 2.46 -2.52 19.81
C PRO A 119 1.02 -2.10 19.49
N LEU A 120 0.54 -0.98 20.04
CA LEU A 120 -0.81 -0.48 19.73
C LEU A 120 -0.85 0.12 18.32
N GLU A 121 0.19 0.86 17.90
CA GLU A 121 0.29 1.35 16.51
C GLU A 121 0.28 0.20 15.51
N ALA A 122 1.06 -0.86 15.75
CA ALA A 122 1.04 -2.08 14.95
C ALA A 122 -0.34 -2.75 14.98
N GLY A 123 -0.95 -2.85 16.17
CA GLY A 123 -2.29 -3.39 16.37
C GLY A 123 -3.36 -2.67 15.54
N ARG A 124 -3.33 -1.34 15.48
CA ARG A 124 -4.30 -0.52 14.71
C ARG A 124 -4.18 -0.74 13.20
N ILE A 125 -2.96 -0.87 12.69
CA ILE A 125 -2.72 -1.14 11.25
C ILE A 125 -3.21 -2.55 10.90
N VAL A 126 -2.79 -3.55 11.67
CA VAL A 126 -3.21 -4.95 11.48
C VAL A 126 -4.74 -5.07 11.60
N TRP A 127 -5.35 -4.36 12.55
CA TRP A 127 -6.79 -4.33 12.74
C TRP A 127 -7.51 -3.75 11.51
N LEU A 128 -7.02 -2.63 10.95
CA LEU A 128 -7.57 -2.06 9.71
C LEU A 128 -7.46 -3.04 8.55
N ASP A 129 -6.30 -3.67 8.38
CA ASP A 129 -6.09 -4.64 7.31
C ASP A 129 -6.99 -5.87 7.49
N ALA A 130 -7.24 -6.33 8.72
CA ALA A 130 -8.16 -7.42 9.00
C ALA A 130 -9.64 -7.05 8.76
N LEU A 131 -10.06 -5.84 9.16
CA LEU A 131 -11.39 -5.30 8.85
C LEU A 131 -11.59 -5.21 7.33
N THR A 132 -10.58 -4.73 6.60
CA THR A 132 -10.69 -4.49 5.15
C THR A 132 -10.24 -5.68 4.31
N VAL A 133 -9.85 -6.80 4.92
CA VAL A 133 -9.36 -8.00 4.22
C VAL A 133 -8.16 -7.69 3.31
N ASN A 134 -7.24 -6.85 3.79
CA ASN A 134 -5.97 -6.56 3.13
C ASN A 134 -4.90 -7.58 3.55
N VAL A 135 -4.85 -8.72 2.87
CA VAL A 135 -3.85 -9.78 3.14
C VAL A 135 -2.52 -9.56 2.41
N ASP A 136 -2.42 -8.51 1.58
CA ASP A 136 -1.23 -8.22 0.76
C ASP A 136 -0.11 -7.53 1.56
N ARG A 137 -0.44 -6.93 2.72
CA ARG A 137 0.53 -6.28 3.61
C ARG A 137 1.42 -7.32 4.30
N THR A 138 2.50 -7.70 3.64
CA THR A 138 3.41 -8.77 4.08
C THR A 138 4.81 -8.26 4.35
N VAL A 139 5.64 -9.07 5.02
CA VAL A 139 7.06 -8.73 5.29
C VAL A 139 7.84 -8.34 4.01
N HIS A 140 7.51 -8.92 2.86
CA HIS A 140 8.22 -8.67 1.59
C HIS A 140 7.55 -7.61 0.70
N SER A 141 6.29 -7.28 0.99
CA SER A 141 5.51 -6.25 0.31
C SER A 141 4.70 -5.52 1.36
N SER A 142 5.37 -4.65 2.12
CA SER A 142 4.77 -4.05 3.31
C SER A 142 3.76 -2.97 2.98
N ASN A 143 3.85 -2.34 1.80
CA ASN A 143 3.05 -1.17 1.42
C ASN A 143 3.00 -0.12 2.55
N LEU A 144 4.10 -0.02 3.29
CA LEU A 144 4.30 0.90 4.40
C LEU A 144 5.53 1.75 4.08
N MET A 145 5.49 3.02 4.46
CA MET A 145 6.62 3.93 4.30
C MET A 145 6.99 4.56 5.63
N ILE A 146 8.27 4.89 5.77
CA ILE A 146 8.76 5.80 6.79
C ILE A 146 8.95 7.16 6.13
N TRP A 147 8.16 8.14 6.55
CA TRP A 147 8.36 9.51 6.10
C TRP A 147 9.22 10.28 7.10
N PRO A 148 10.40 10.80 6.69
CA PRO A 148 11.21 11.64 7.56
C PRO A 148 10.56 13.01 7.70
N THR A 149 10.74 13.63 8.85
CA THR A 149 10.41 15.06 9.02
C THR A 149 11.66 15.94 9.01
N PHE A 150 12.74 15.46 8.36
CA PHE A 150 14.01 16.17 8.19
C PHE A 150 14.57 16.79 9.48
N GLY A 151 14.45 16.09 10.60
CA GLY A 151 14.95 16.52 11.91
C GLY A 151 13.99 17.40 12.72
N THR A 152 12.80 17.72 12.20
CA THR A 152 11.79 18.51 12.94
C THR A 152 10.93 17.67 13.90
N ALA A 153 10.86 16.36 13.68
CA ALA A 153 10.13 15.40 14.50
C ALA A 153 10.71 13.98 14.32
N PRO A 154 10.26 12.99 15.11
CA PRO A 154 10.58 11.60 14.80
C PRO A 154 9.92 11.16 13.49
N PRO A 155 10.62 10.37 12.65
CA PRO A 155 10.00 9.72 11.50
C PRO A 155 8.81 8.87 11.94
N ARG A 156 7.77 8.81 11.11
CA ARG A 156 6.55 8.04 11.40
C ARG A 156 6.29 7.01 10.31
N LEU A 157 5.57 5.96 10.69
CA LEU A 157 5.05 4.97 9.76
C LEU A 157 3.80 5.52 9.07
N TRP A 158 3.71 5.31 7.76
CA TRP A 158 2.61 5.70 6.88
C TRP A 158 2.15 4.49 6.07
N LEU A 159 0.83 4.36 5.91
CA LEU A 159 0.22 3.36 5.05
C LEU A 159 0.20 3.90 3.62
N ILE A 160 0.46 3.02 2.67
CA ILE A 160 0.20 3.24 1.25
C ILE A 160 -0.45 1.97 0.69
N ASP A 161 -0.93 2.08 -0.54
CA ASP A 161 -1.37 0.98 -1.41
C ASP A 161 -2.30 -0.06 -0.75
N HIS A 162 -3.59 0.26 -0.79
CA HIS A 162 -4.70 -0.61 -0.40
C HIS A 162 -5.43 -1.20 -1.60
N GLY A 163 -4.85 -1.16 -2.80
CA GLY A 163 -5.50 -1.63 -4.03
C GLY A 163 -5.86 -3.11 -4.03
N ALA A 164 -5.20 -3.92 -3.19
CA ALA A 164 -5.48 -5.35 -2.99
C ALA A 164 -6.39 -5.64 -1.78
N ALA A 165 -6.87 -4.61 -1.07
CA ALA A 165 -7.83 -4.75 0.01
C ALA A 165 -9.25 -5.00 -0.52
N LEU A 166 -10.18 -5.21 0.40
CA LEU A 166 -11.61 -5.43 0.15
C LEU A 166 -11.88 -6.64 -0.75
N VAL A 167 -11.09 -7.72 -0.64
CA VAL A 167 -11.16 -8.92 -1.49
C VAL A 167 -12.59 -9.45 -1.70
N PHE A 168 -13.49 -9.27 -0.73
CA PHE A 168 -14.91 -9.61 -0.85
C PHE A 168 -15.64 -8.92 -2.03
N HIS A 169 -15.19 -7.75 -2.48
CA HIS A 169 -15.82 -7.01 -3.60
C HIS A 169 -15.59 -7.66 -4.97
N HIS A 170 -14.75 -8.70 -5.05
CA HIS A 170 -14.65 -9.55 -6.24
C HIS A 170 -15.68 -10.69 -6.21
N ARG A 171 -16.32 -10.94 -5.05
CA ARG A 171 -17.34 -11.97 -4.86
C ARG A 171 -18.25 -11.63 -3.68
N TRP A 172 -19.20 -10.74 -3.92
CA TRP A 172 -20.15 -10.23 -2.92
C TRP A 172 -20.93 -11.35 -2.20
N ASP A 173 -21.46 -12.32 -2.95
CA ASP A 173 -22.29 -13.41 -2.40
C ASP A 173 -21.49 -14.51 -1.66
N GLY A 174 -20.16 -14.43 -1.65
CA GLY A 174 -19.28 -15.52 -1.21
C GLY A 174 -18.51 -15.28 0.07
N THR A 175 -18.61 -14.09 0.68
CA THR A 175 -17.74 -13.72 1.79
C THR A 175 -18.54 -13.31 3.02
N ALA A 176 -18.57 -14.21 4.01
CA ALA A 176 -19.21 -13.96 5.30
C ALA A 176 -18.45 -12.86 6.08
N PRO A 177 -19.13 -11.85 6.64
CA PRO A 177 -18.50 -10.77 7.39
C PRO A 177 -17.65 -11.25 8.58
N GLU A 178 -17.98 -12.38 9.18
CA GLU A 178 -17.26 -13.01 10.30
C GLU A 178 -16.00 -13.79 9.87
N ARG A 179 -15.76 -13.95 8.56
CA ARG A 179 -14.64 -14.77 8.06
C ARG A 179 -13.29 -14.21 8.53
N SER A 180 -12.49 -15.05 9.16
CA SER A 180 -11.11 -14.76 9.51
C SER A 180 -10.16 -15.07 8.34
N TYR A 181 -9.04 -14.37 8.30
CA TYR A 181 -7.97 -14.55 7.31
C TYR A 181 -6.64 -14.68 8.04
N ASP A 182 -5.67 -15.32 7.38
CA ASP A 182 -4.35 -15.56 7.94
C ASP A 182 -3.47 -14.30 7.83
N PHE A 183 -3.11 -13.73 8.97
CA PHE A 183 -2.23 -12.55 9.08
C PHE A 183 -0.87 -12.89 9.70
N ARG A 184 -0.49 -14.17 9.80
CA ARG A 184 0.78 -14.59 10.42
C ARG A 184 2.01 -13.95 9.78
N HIS A 185 1.97 -13.70 8.47
CA HIS A 185 3.08 -13.11 7.72
C HIS A 185 2.93 -11.59 7.49
N HIS A 186 2.08 -10.93 8.27
CA HIS A 186 1.88 -9.50 8.20
C HIS A 186 3.19 -8.75 8.49
N ALA A 187 3.43 -7.64 7.78
CA ALA A 187 4.68 -6.86 7.89
C ALA A 187 5.00 -6.39 9.32
N LEU A 188 3.96 -6.21 10.14
CA LEU A 188 4.06 -5.77 11.54
C LEU A 188 3.91 -6.90 12.57
N GLY A 189 3.88 -8.18 12.16
CA GLY A 189 3.67 -9.30 13.06
C GLY A 189 4.74 -9.42 14.16
N SER A 190 5.99 -9.07 13.86
CA SER A 190 7.13 -9.11 14.80
C SER A 190 7.11 -8.04 15.90
N TYR A 191 6.17 -7.09 15.81
CA TYR A 191 6.00 -5.99 16.76
C TYR A 191 4.99 -6.28 17.87
N ALA A 192 4.55 -7.54 17.99
CA ALA A 192 3.56 -7.98 18.98
C ALA A 192 2.29 -7.10 18.95
N PRO A 193 1.61 -6.99 17.78
CA PRO A 193 0.50 -6.05 17.60
C PRO A 193 -0.64 -6.30 18.60
N ASP A 194 -1.01 -5.26 19.37
CA ASP A 194 -2.12 -5.32 20.32
C ASP A 194 -3.45 -5.05 19.61
N VAL A 195 -3.91 -6.06 18.86
CA VAL A 195 -5.15 -5.98 18.07
C VAL A 195 -6.41 -5.88 18.96
N ARG A 196 -6.34 -6.33 20.22
CA ARG A 196 -7.48 -6.26 21.14
C ARG A 196 -7.67 -4.84 21.66
N ALA A 197 -6.59 -4.16 22.03
CA ALA A 197 -6.65 -2.75 22.37
C ALA A 197 -7.06 -1.90 21.15
N ALA A 198 -6.55 -2.22 19.95
CA ALA A 198 -6.98 -1.57 18.73
C ALA A 198 -8.49 -1.76 18.46
N ASP A 199 -9.03 -2.96 18.63
CA ASP A 199 -10.47 -3.22 18.45
C ASP A 199 -11.33 -2.41 19.42
N ALA A 200 -10.94 -2.38 20.69
CA ALA A 200 -11.62 -1.58 21.71
C ALA A 200 -11.60 -0.08 21.39
N GLU A 201 -10.54 0.43 20.76
CA GLU A 201 -10.43 1.84 20.36
C GLU A 201 -11.20 2.15 19.06
N LEU A 202 -11.13 1.27 18.06
CA LEU A 202 -11.51 1.59 16.69
C LEU A 202 -12.89 1.08 16.28
N ALA A 203 -13.34 -0.06 16.79
CA ALA A 203 -14.57 -0.71 16.30
C ALA A 203 -15.80 0.19 16.43
N GLY A 204 -15.95 0.88 17.57
CA GLY A 204 -17.05 1.82 17.82
C GLY A 204 -17.04 3.07 16.95
N ARG A 205 -15.91 3.39 16.29
CA ARG A 205 -15.76 4.55 15.40
C ARG A 205 -16.22 4.25 13.97
N VAL A 206 -16.26 2.97 13.57
CA VAL A 206 -16.70 2.53 12.23
C VAL A 206 -18.23 2.45 12.21
N THR A 207 -18.86 3.62 12.11
CA THR A 207 -20.33 3.73 12.08
C THR A 207 -20.88 3.67 10.66
N PRO A 208 -22.18 3.36 10.46
CA PRO A 208 -22.82 3.45 9.15
C PRO A 208 -22.78 4.87 8.58
N GLY A 209 -22.75 5.90 9.44
CA GLY A 209 -22.62 7.30 9.01
C GLY A 209 -21.25 7.55 8.37
N LEU A 210 -20.18 7.20 9.08
CA LEU A 210 -18.82 7.31 8.57
C LEU A 210 -18.62 6.54 7.25
N LEU A 211 -19.10 5.29 7.20
CA LEU A 211 -18.98 4.47 5.99
C LEU A 211 -19.76 5.07 4.81
N ARG A 212 -20.93 5.68 5.04
CA ARG A 212 -21.67 6.39 3.98
C ARG A 212 -20.91 7.62 3.50
N GLU A 213 -20.32 8.40 4.40
CA GLU A 213 -19.50 9.56 4.04
C GLU A 213 -18.30 9.15 3.19
N ILE A 214 -17.56 8.12 3.61
CA ILE A 214 -16.40 7.59 2.87
C ILE A 214 -16.83 7.01 1.53
N THR A 215 -17.83 6.13 1.52
CA THR A 215 -18.25 5.48 0.27
C THR A 215 -18.79 6.50 -0.71
N ALA A 216 -19.46 7.58 -0.29
CA ALA A 216 -19.95 8.65 -1.16
C ALA A 216 -18.84 9.41 -1.90
N VAL A 217 -17.59 9.33 -1.45
CA VAL A 217 -16.44 9.96 -2.13
C VAL A 217 -16.12 9.29 -3.46
N VAL A 218 -16.32 7.98 -3.58
CA VAL A 218 -15.94 7.21 -4.79
C VAL A 218 -16.73 7.73 -6.02
N PRO A 219 -16.15 7.95 -7.20
CA PRO A 219 -16.90 8.39 -8.37
C PRO A 219 -17.90 7.34 -8.88
N ASP A 220 -19.05 7.79 -9.40
CA ASP A 220 -20.07 6.89 -9.99
C ASP A 220 -19.50 6.09 -11.16
N GLU A 221 -18.67 6.70 -12.01
CA GLU A 221 -18.00 6.03 -13.14
C GLU A 221 -17.08 4.88 -12.70
N TRP A 222 -16.63 4.86 -11.44
CA TRP A 222 -15.81 3.77 -10.91
C TRP A 222 -16.65 2.59 -10.40
N LEU A 223 -17.92 2.84 -10.09
CA LEU A 223 -18.88 1.84 -9.59
C LEU A 223 -19.88 1.39 -10.67
N ALA A 224 -19.99 2.14 -11.77
CA ALA A 224 -20.92 1.86 -12.85
C ALA A 224 -20.61 0.53 -13.55
N GLY A 225 -21.66 -0.27 -13.74
CA GLY A 225 -21.58 -1.58 -14.39
C GLY A 225 -21.06 -2.72 -13.50
N GLU A 226 -21.03 -2.52 -12.17
CA GLU A 226 -20.68 -3.59 -11.23
C GLU A 226 -21.71 -4.74 -11.30
N GLU A 227 -21.22 -5.96 -11.50
CA GLU A 227 -22.06 -7.15 -11.64
C GLU A 227 -22.86 -7.41 -10.36
N GLY A 228 -24.16 -7.67 -10.52
CA GLY A 228 -25.08 -7.93 -9.39
C GLY A 228 -25.72 -6.67 -8.79
N PHE A 229 -25.40 -5.46 -9.28
CA PHE A 229 -25.95 -4.20 -8.78
C PHE A 229 -26.63 -3.40 -9.90
N ALA A 230 -27.73 -2.71 -9.57
CA ALA A 230 -28.47 -1.91 -10.55
C ALA A 230 -27.92 -0.49 -10.69
N SER A 231 -27.23 0.03 -9.66
CA SER A 231 -26.70 1.39 -9.63
C SER A 231 -25.44 1.53 -8.76
N PRO A 232 -24.61 2.57 -8.97
CA PRO A 232 -23.52 2.94 -8.07
C PRO A 232 -23.93 3.04 -6.59
N ASP A 233 -25.12 3.58 -6.32
CA ASP A 233 -25.65 3.69 -4.96
C ASP A 233 -25.91 2.33 -4.30
N ASP A 234 -26.31 1.32 -5.08
CA ASP A 234 -26.48 -0.04 -4.56
C ASP A 234 -25.12 -0.63 -4.16
N VAL A 235 -24.08 -0.37 -4.96
CA VAL A 235 -22.69 -0.81 -4.65
C VAL A 235 -22.19 -0.12 -3.38
N ARG A 236 -22.41 1.20 -3.23
CA ARG A 236 -22.04 1.93 -2.00
C ARG A 236 -22.73 1.33 -0.77
N ARG A 237 -24.03 1.05 -0.86
CA ARG A 237 -24.77 0.40 0.24
C ARG A 237 -24.21 -0.97 0.57
N ALA A 238 -23.83 -1.78 -0.42
CA ALA A 238 -23.20 -3.07 -0.17
C ALA A 238 -21.85 -2.95 0.56
N TYR A 239 -21.00 -1.98 0.21
CA TYR A 239 -19.79 -1.70 0.97
C TYR A 239 -20.09 -1.31 2.43
N VAL A 240 -21.04 -0.40 2.63
CA VAL A 240 -21.46 0.05 3.97
C VAL A 240 -21.97 -1.14 4.80
N ASP A 241 -22.88 -1.93 4.23
CA ASP A 241 -23.50 -3.06 4.89
C ASP A 241 -22.48 -4.14 5.25
N HIS A 242 -21.58 -4.48 4.31
CA HIS A 242 -20.54 -5.48 4.55
C HIS A 242 -19.53 -5.04 5.62
N LEU A 243 -18.94 -3.84 5.48
CA LEU A 243 -17.94 -3.34 6.42
C LEU A 243 -18.53 -3.11 7.81
N HIS A 244 -19.77 -2.63 7.90
CA HIS A 244 -20.44 -2.45 9.18
C HIS A 244 -20.83 -3.79 9.83
N ALA A 245 -21.30 -4.76 9.07
CA ALA A 245 -21.53 -6.11 9.58
C ALA A 245 -20.22 -6.75 10.06
N ARG A 246 -19.14 -6.57 9.31
CA ARG A 246 -17.82 -7.10 9.63
C ARG A 246 -17.26 -6.49 10.90
N VAL A 247 -17.25 -5.16 11.06
CA VAL A 247 -16.73 -4.54 12.29
C VAL A 247 -17.51 -4.98 13.54
N ARG A 248 -18.83 -5.20 13.42
CA ARG A 248 -19.64 -5.76 14.51
C ARG A 248 -19.32 -7.21 14.85
N ALA A 249 -18.70 -7.94 13.93
CA ALA A 249 -18.24 -9.31 14.10
C ALA A 249 -16.75 -9.40 14.45
N SER A 250 -16.11 -8.32 14.89
CA SER A 250 -14.65 -8.28 15.15
C SER A 250 -14.13 -9.44 15.98
N ALA A 251 -14.84 -9.77 17.06
CA ALA A 251 -14.50 -10.89 17.93
C ALA A 251 -14.31 -12.25 17.20
N ALA A 252 -14.90 -12.43 16.02
CA ALA A 252 -14.80 -13.66 15.22
C ALA A 252 -13.60 -13.68 14.25
N TRP A 253 -13.07 -12.52 13.84
CA TRP A 253 -12.01 -12.45 12.81
C TRP A 253 -10.72 -11.78 13.26
N LEU A 254 -10.66 -11.19 14.45
CA LEU A 254 -9.44 -10.56 14.97
C LEU A 254 -8.24 -11.53 14.91
N PRO A 255 -7.17 -11.19 14.19
CA PRO A 255 -5.99 -12.04 14.12
C PRO A 255 -5.22 -11.95 15.44
N THR A 256 -5.08 -13.07 16.15
CA THR A 256 -4.30 -13.13 17.41
C THR A 256 -3.03 -13.95 17.30
N ASP A 257 -2.91 -14.73 16.23
CA ASP A 257 -1.82 -15.67 16.04
C ASP A 257 -0.73 -15.00 15.19
N PHE A 258 0.18 -14.29 15.87
CA PHE A 258 1.39 -13.76 15.24
C PHE A 258 2.60 -14.58 15.66
N PRO A 259 3.50 -14.92 14.72
CA PRO A 259 4.71 -15.65 15.05
C PRO A 259 5.59 -14.80 15.96
N THR A 260 6.15 -15.45 16.98
CA THR A 260 7.16 -14.87 17.85
C THR A 260 8.42 -14.51 17.06
N ARG A 261 9.27 -13.65 17.63
CA ARG A 261 10.57 -13.30 17.01
C ARG A 261 11.43 -14.54 16.76
N GLU A 262 11.37 -15.54 17.63
CA GLU A 262 12.13 -16.79 17.51
C GLU A 262 11.60 -17.64 16.34
N GLU A 263 10.28 -17.75 16.19
CA GLU A 263 9.66 -18.45 15.06
C GLU A 263 9.99 -17.78 13.72
N LEU A 264 9.89 -16.44 13.66
CA LEU A 264 10.27 -15.68 12.46
C LEU A 264 11.74 -15.87 12.10
N ALA A 265 12.65 -15.78 13.09
CA ALA A 265 14.07 -15.98 12.86
C ALA A 265 14.39 -17.42 12.39
N ALA A 266 13.69 -18.42 12.93
CA ALA A 266 13.81 -19.81 12.50
C ALA A 266 13.31 -20.01 11.06
N GLU A 267 12.16 -19.43 10.70
CA GLU A 267 11.60 -19.49 9.34
C GLU A 267 12.52 -18.80 8.32
N GLU A 268 13.06 -17.63 8.66
CA GLU A 268 14.04 -16.91 7.84
C GLU A 268 15.33 -17.71 7.66
N ALA A 269 15.86 -18.30 8.72
CA ALA A 269 17.05 -19.16 8.62
C ALA A 269 16.81 -20.37 7.69
N VAL A 270 15.63 -20.99 7.77
CA VAL A 270 15.23 -22.08 6.87
C VAL A 270 15.09 -21.58 5.42
N ARG A 271 14.48 -20.42 5.20
CA ARG A 271 14.32 -19.81 3.86
C ARG A 271 15.68 -19.43 3.27
N ALA A 272 16.54 -18.77 4.03
CA ALA A 272 17.91 -18.42 3.64
C ALA A 272 18.73 -19.67 3.29
N ALA A 273 18.62 -20.73 4.10
CA ALA A 273 19.26 -22.01 3.82
C ALA A 273 18.72 -22.70 2.56
N ARG A 274 17.43 -22.57 2.25
CA ARG A 274 16.81 -23.07 1.01
C ARG A 274 17.31 -22.29 -0.20
N THR A 275 17.29 -20.96 -0.14
CA THR A 275 17.83 -20.08 -1.19
C THR A 275 19.31 -20.36 -1.43
N ARG A 276 20.10 -20.51 -0.37
CA ARG A 276 21.53 -20.86 -0.46
C ARG A 276 21.75 -22.23 -1.10
N ARG A 277 20.91 -23.23 -0.81
CA ARG A 277 20.96 -24.56 -1.44
C ARG A 277 20.64 -24.51 -2.93
N GLY A 278 19.66 -23.70 -3.34
CA GLY A 278 19.25 -23.52 -4.73
C GLY A 278 20.18 -22.66 -5.58
N ARG A 279 21.15 -21.93 -4.99
CA ARG A 279 22.11 -21.12 -5.73
C ARG A 279 23.11 -22.01 -6.50
N PRO A 280 23.52 -21.64 -7.73
CA PRO A 280 24.66 -22.27 -8.41
C PRO A 280 25.93 -22.18 -7.57
N ASP A 281 26.81 -23.19 -7.62
CA ASP A 281 27.97 -23.29 -6.71
C ASP A 281 28.94 -22.11 -6.78
N TRP A 282 29.05 -21.47 -7.95
CA TRP A 282 29.85 -20.26 -8.15
C TRP A 282 29.29 -19.00 -7.43
N LEU A 283 28.00 -19.02 -7.09
CA LEU A 283 27.29 -17.96 -6.35
C LEU A 283 27.17 -18.27 -4.85
N LYS A 284 27.49 -19.51 -4.44
CA LYS A 284 27.55 -19.95 -3.03
C LYS A 284 28.86 -19.56 -2.34
N ARG A 285 29.90 -19.24 -3.13
CA ARG A 285 31.22 -18.80 -2.68
C ARG A 285 31.57 -17.47 -3.35
N VAL A 286 30.91 -16.38 -2.97
CA VAL A 286 31.43 -15.04 -3.29
C VAL A 286 32.64 -14.83 -2.36
N PRO A 287 33.88 -14.67 -2.88
CA PRO A 287 35.02 -14.37 -2.05
C PRO A 287 34.80 -13.01 -1.38
N ASP A 288 35.12 -12.90 -0.10
CA ASP A 288 35.19 -11.61 0.57
C ASP A 288 36.26 -10.75 -0.12
N LEU A 289 35.84 -9.73 -0.86
CA LEU A 289 36.72 -8.78 -1.54
C LEU A 289 37.16 -7.63 -0.61
N HIS A 290 36.69 -7.57 0.63
CA HIS A 290 37.08 -6.54 1.60
C HIS A 290 38.45 -6.78 2.26
N GLY A 291 39.18 -7.81 1.84
CA GLY A 291 40.51 -8.15 2.36
C GLY A 291 41.68 -7.98 1.38
N ARG A 292 41.52 -7.33 0.23
CA ARG A 292 42.68 -7.04 -0.66
C ARG A 292 43.38 -5.75 -0.19
N PRO A 293 44.72 -5.74 -0.05
CA PRO A 293 45.44 -4.51 0.29
C PRO A 293 45.17 -3.46 -0.79
N ALA A 294 45.09 -2.20 -0.38
CA ALA A 294 44.89 -1.06 -1.27
C ALA A 294 45.90 -1.13 -2.42
N ALA A 295 45.43 -1.00 -3.66
CA ALA A 295 46.32 -0.85 -4.80
C ALA A 295 47.13 0.44 -4.59
N GLU A 296 48.45 0.31 -4.41
CA GLU A 296 49.35 1.46 -4.49
C GLU A 296 49.23 2.05 -5.90
N GLN A 297 48.81 3.31 -5.97
CA GLN A 297 48.84 4.06 -7.22
C GLN A 297 50.30 4.39 -7.55
N ASP A 298 50.81 3.72 -8.58
CA ASP A 298 52.05 4.10 -9.24
C ASP A 298 51.81 5.35 -10.10
N TRP A 299 52.28 6.50 -9.61
CA TRP A 299 52.21 7.78 -10.31
C TRP A 299 53.39 8.01 -11.28
N SER A 300 54.19 7.00 -11.58
CA SER A 300 55.39 7.16 -12.43
C SER A 300 55.13 7.23 -13.93
N VAL A 301 53.87 7.21 -14.38
CA VAL A 301 53.54 7.30 -15.81
C VAL A 301 52.49 8.39 -16.04
N HIS A 302 52.91 9.65 -15.98
CA HIS A 302 52.42 10.77 -16.81
C HIS A 302 53.21 12.05 -16.48
N LEU A 303 54.47 12.10 -16.91
CA LEU A 303 55.15 13.32 -17.32
C LEU A 303 55.84 13.02 -18.65
N GLY A 304 55.35 13.67 -19.71
CA GLY A 304 55.80 13.52 -21.09
C GLY A 304 54.77 14.10 -22.04
#